data_AF-A0A0U1DAF7-F1
#
_entry.id   AF-A0A0U1DAF7-F1
#
_cell.length_a   1.000
_cell.length_b   1.000
_cell.length_c   1.000
_cell.angle_alpha   90.00
_cell.angle_beta   90.00
_cell.angle_gamma   90.00
#
_symmetry.space_group_name_H-M   'P 1'
#
loop_
_entity.id
_entity.type
_entity.pdbx_description
1 polymer ?
#
loop_
_entity_poly.entity_id
_entity_poly.type
_entity_poly.pdbx_seq_one_letter_code
_entity_poly.pdbx_strand_id
1 'polypeptide(L)'
;MEDIAGRAGVSRATVYRYFSNRESVVSGFILRATERYLRRIAPRIAEHADLGPASVDFVEETVRAAHREPIIGVLFGSANDLAGVGLAEGTSVALFDLVAEFLRPVFKEWWGSIRVGGVS
;
A
#
# COMPACT_ATOMS: atom_id res chain seq x y z
N MET A 1 1.99 16.29 16.83
CA MET A 1 3.43 16.45 16.55
C MET A 1 4.26 16.35 17.80
N GLU A 2 3.89 17.05 18.88
CA GLU A 2 4.57 16.97 20.17
C GLU A 2 4.64 15.55 20.75
N ASP A 3 3.50 14.85 20.83
CA ASP A 3 3.46 13.44 21.27
C ASP A 3 4.33 12.52 20.41
N ILE A 4 4.38 12.77 19.10
CA ILE A 4 5.18 11.99 18.16
C ILE A 4 6.67 12.20 18.46
N ALA A 5 7.08 13.46 18.66
CA ALA A 5 8.44 13.83 19.04
C ALA A 5 8.83 13.18 20.39
N GLY A 6 7.93 13.28 21.39
CA GLY A 6 8.12 12.71 22.72
C GLY A 6 8.28 11.20 22.68
N ARG A 7 7.39 10.48 22.00
CA ARG A 7 7.47 9.00 21.88
C ARG A 7 8.65 8.53 21.04
N ALA A 8 9.09 9.33 20.06
CA ALA A 8 10.25 9.01 19.23
C ALA A 8 11.59 9.44 19.86
N GLY A 9 11.58 10.15 21.00
CA GLY A 9 12.80 10.62 21.66
C GLY A 9 13.55 11.69 20.87
N VAL A 10 12.87 12.46 20.01
CA VAL A 10 13.47 13.50 19.17
C VAL A 10 12.83 14.86 19.42
N SER A 11 13.49 15.94 19.00
CA SER A 11 12.91 17.28 19.11
C SER A 11 11.77 17.49 18.10
N ARG A 12 10.82 18.38 18.42
CA ARG A 12 9.77 18.79 17.48
C ARG A 12 10.36 19.28 16.15
N ALA A 13 11.45 20.07 16.20
CA ALA A 13 12.15 20.54 15.00
C ALA A 13 12.66 19.39 14.13
N THR A 14 13.12 18.29 14.73
CA THR A 14 13.52 17.09 13.97
C THR A 14 12.32 16.45 13.29
N VAL A 15 11.17 16.32 13.96
CA VAL A 15 9.95 15.80 13.33
C VAL A 15 9.51 16.70 12.18
N TYR A 16 9.47 18.02 12.39
CA TYR A 16 9.08 18.98 11.34
C TYR A 16 10.01 19.01 10.14
N ARG A 17 11.30 18.70 10.33
CA ARG A 17 12.27 18.57 9.23
C ARG A 17 11.89 17.46 8.24
N TYR A 18 11.29 16.37 8.72
CA TYR A 18 10.87 15.25 7.87
C TYR A 18 9.38 15.31 7.50
N PHE A 19 8.56 15.94 8.33
CA PHE A 19 7.11 15.98 8.19
C PHE A 19 6.59 17.39 8.43
N SER A 20 6.24 18.09 7.36
CA SER A 20 5.81 19.49 7.39
C SER A 20 4.57 19.72 8.26
N ASN A 21 3.69 18.72 8.37
CA ASN A 21 2.48 18.78 9.19
C ASN A 21 2.05 17.38 9.67
N ARG A 22 0.97 17.30 10.46
CA ARG A 22 0.43 16.03 10.97
C ARG A 22 0.01 15.07 9.84
N GLU A 23 -0.61 15.59 8.79
CA GLU A 23 -1.07 14.81 7.63
C GLU A 23 0.12 14.12 6.95
N SER A 24 1.23 14.82 6.76
CA SER A 24 2.44 14.25 6.16
C SER A 24 3.03 13.09 6.98
N VAL A 25 2.86 13.10 8.31
CA VAL A 25 3.23 11.95 9.15
C VAL A 25 2.31 10.76 8.88
N VAL A 26 0.99 10.99 8.79
CA VAL A 26 0.02 9.93 8.53
C VAL A 26 0.24 9.35 7.13
N SER A 27 0.41 10.20 6.12
CA SER A 27 0.74 9.79 4.76
C SER A 27 2.01 8.94 4.70
N GLY A 28 3.09 9.39 5.35
CA GLY A 28 4.35 8.63 5.40
C GLY A 28 4.19 7.28 6.12
N PHE A 29 3.38 7.24 7.18
CA PHE A 29 3.09 5.99 7.89
C PHE A 29 2.28 5.01 7.03
N ILE A 30 1.26 5.50 6.32
CA ILE A 30 0.43 4.69 5.41
C ILE A 30 1.26 4.13 4.26
N LEU A 31 2.11 4.95 3.63
CA LEU A 31 3.01 4.51 2.57
C LEU A 31 3.97 3.42 3.08
N ARG A 32 4.57 3.63 4.25
CA ARG A 32 5.46 2.63 4.87
C ARG A 32 4.73 1.33 5.24
N ALA A 33 3.50 1.42 5.75
CA ALA A 33 2.69 0.25 6.06
C ALA A 33 2.36 -0.56 4.80
N THR A 34 2.01 0.14 3.71
CA THR A 34 1.72 -0.45 2.41
C THR A 34 2.97 -1.10 1.82
N GLU A 35 4.12 -0.43 1.84
CA GLU A 35 5.38 -1.01 1.36
C GLU A 35 5.77 -2.28 2.13
N ARG A 36 5.63 -2.26 3.46
CA ARG A 36 5.88 -3.45 4.30
C ARG A 36 4.91 -4.58 3.97
N TYR A 37 3.65 -4.26 3.71
CA TYR A 37 2.64 -5.23 3.29
C TYR A 37 3.01 -5.86 1.94
N LEU A 38 3.30 -5.04 0.92
CA LEU A 38 3.67 -5.51 -0.42
C LEU A 38 4.93 -6.39 -0.38
N ARG A 39 5.94 -5.98 0.40
CA ARG A 39 7.17 -6.78 0.59
C ARG A 39 6.90 -8.14 1.23
N ARG A 40 5.93 -8.23 2.15
CA ARG A 40 5.55 -9.48 2.80
C ARG A 40 4.87 -10.45 1.84
N ILE A 41 4.03 -9.95 0.94
CA ILE A 41 3.28 -10.81 0.01
C ILE A 41 4.07 -11.14 -1.26
N ALA A 42 5.10 -10.36 -1.60
CA ALA A 42 5.88 -10.51 -2.84
C ALA A 42 6.34 -11.96 -3.11
N PRO A 43 6.91 -12.71 -2.13
CA PRO A 43 7.34 -14.08 -2.37
C PRO A 43 6.19 -15.01 -2.76
N ARG A 44 5.03 -14.84 -2.11
CA ARG A 44 3.83 -15.65 -2.38
C ARG A 44 3.27 -15.39 -3.78
N ILE A 45 3.24 -14.13 -4.21
CA ILE A 45 2.81 -13.79 -5.57
C ILE A 45 3.76 -14.38 -6.62
N ALA A 46 5.06 -14.41 -6.32
CA ALA A 46 6.09 -14.97 -7.20
C ALA A 46 6.07 -16.51 -7.29
N GLU A 47 5.36 -17.23 -6.40
CA GLU A 47 5.23 -18.70 -6.45
C GLU A 47 4.25 -19.17 -7.52
N HIS A 48 3.35 -18.30 -7.99
CA HIS A 48 2.37 -18.66 -9.00
C HIS A 48 2.99 -18.70 -10.40
N ALA A 49 2.59 -19.69 -11.20
CA ALA A 49 2.99 -19.81 -12.60
C ALA A 49 2.10 -19.00 -13.57
N ASP A 50 0.91 -18.57 -13.12
CA ASP A 50 -0.14 -17.98 -13.95
C ASP A 50 -0.80 -16.74 -13.30
N LEU A 51 -1.24 -15.79 -14.15
CA LEU A 51 -1.85 -14.52 -13.72
C LEU A 51 -3.12 -14.67 -12.91
N GLY A 52 -3.97 -15.64 -13.28
CA GLY A 52 -5.22 -15.88 -12.57
C GLY A 52 -4.97 -16.20 -11.09
N PRO A 53 -4.27 -17.30 -10.77
CA PRO A 53 -3.92 -17.66 -9.41
C PRO A 53 -3.23 -16.55 -8.62
N ALA A 54 -2.22 -15.88 -9.19
CA ALA A 54 -1.52 -14.80 -8.50
C ALA A 54 -2.43 -13.61 -8.17
N SER A 55 -3.36 -13.28 -9.07
CA SER A 55 -4.31 -12.18 -8.85
C SER A 55 -5.30 -12.52 -7.75
N VAL A 56 -5.81 -13.76 -7.72
CA VAL A 56 -6.71 -14.22 -6.67
C VAL A 56 -6.01 -14.20 -5.31
N ASP A 57 -4.80 -14.76 -5.22
CA ASP A 57 -4.02 -14.76 -3.97
C ASP A 57 -3.67 -13.34 -3.49
N PHE A 58 -3.31 -12.43 -4.41
CA PHE A 58 -3.08 -11.03 -4.07
C PHE A 58 -4.33 -10.37 -3.48
N VAL A 59 -5.50 -10.56 -4.08
CA VAL A 59 -6.76 -10.00 -3.59
C VAL A 59 -7.14 -10.61 -2.25
N GLU A 60 -7.08 -11.94 -2.10
CA GLU A 60 -7.41 -12.63 -0.86
C GLU A 60 -6.52 -12.20 0.31
N GLU A 61 -5.21 -12.12 0.10
CA GLU A 61 -4.28 -11.68 1.13
C GLU A 61 -4.44 -10.19 1.46
N THR A 62 -4.82 -9.38 0.47
CA THR A 62 -5.11 -7.95 0.68
C THR A 62 -6.36 -7.76 1.54
N VAL A 63 -7.44 -8.48 1.24
CA VAL A 63 -8.69 -8.46 2.03
C VAL A 63 -8.41 -8.95 3.45
N ARG A 64 -7.67 -10.05 3.59
CA ARG A 64 -7.27 -10.59 4.89
C ARG A 64 -6.41 -9.61 5.69
N ALA A 65 -5.49 -8.90 5.04
CA ALA A 65 -4.68 -7.87 5.68
C ALA A 65 -5.53 -6.68 6.11
N ALA A 66 -6.47 -6.22 5.27
CA ALA A 66 -7.41 -5.15 5.60
C ALA A 66 -8.22 -5.45 6.87
N HIS A 67 -8.62 -6.71 7.07
CA HIS A 67 -9.33 -7.13 8.28
C HIS A 67 -8.45 -7.23 9.53
N ARG A 68 -7.16 -7.52 9.39
CA ARG A 68 -6.24 -7.78 10.53
C ARG A 68 -5.43 -6.55 10.94
N GLU A 69 -5.15 -5.67 9.99
CA GLU A 69 -4.27 -4.53 10.16
C GLU A 69 -5.11 -3.26 9.93
N PRO A 70 -5.53 -2.55 10.99
CA PRO A 70 -6.42 -1.39 10.85
C PRO A 70 -5.91 -0.34 9.88
N ILE A 71 -4.59 -0.16 9.80
CA ILE A 71 -3.96 0.80 8.88
C ILE A 71 -4.15 0.43 7.40
N ILE A 72 -4.18 -0.87 7.09
CA ILE A 72 -4.46 -1.37 5.74
C ILE A 72 -5.98 -1.27 5.50
N GLY A 73 -6.78 -1.61 6.49
CA GLY A 73 -8.25 -1.50 6.42
C GLY A 73 -8.75 -0.10 6.11
N VAL A 74 -8.09 0.94 6.65
CA VAL A 74 -8.41 2.35 6.36
C VAL A 74 -8.38 2.65 4.86
N LEU A 75 -7.50 2.02 4.07
CA LEU A 75 -7.40 2.23 2.63
C LEU A 75 -8.63 1.79 1.84
N PHE A 76 -9.49 0.96 2.46
CA PHE A 76 -10.74 0.47 1.89
C PHE A 76 -11.96 1.26 2.39
N GLY A 77 -11.74 2.28 3.22
CA GLY A 77 -12.78 3.18 3.70
C GLY A 77 -13.28 4.14 2.61
N SER A 78 -14.36 4.86 2.93
CA SER A 78 -14.89 5.91 2.05
C SER A 78 -13.90 7.08 1.91
N ALA A 79 -14.08 7.92 0.88
CA ALA A 79 -13.29 9.15 0.74
C ALA A 79 -13.34 10.04 2.00
N ASN A 80 -14.45 10.00 2.75
CA ASN A 80 -14.61 10.71 4.02
C ASN A 80 -13.78 10.08 5.15
N ASP A 81 -13.67 8.75 5.19
CA ASP A 81 -12.80 8.05 6.15
C ASP A 81 -11.32 8.34 5.88
N LEU A 82 -10.94 8.35 4.59
CA LEU A 82 -9.60 8.68 4.15
C LEU A 82 -9.25 10.15 4.47
N ALA A 83 -10.16 11.09 4.21
CA ALA A 83 -9.98 12.48 4.59
C ALA A 83 -9.88 12.65 6.12
N GLY A 84 -10.68 11.90 6.89
CA GLY A 84 -10.67 11.92 8.35
C GLY A 84 -9.36 11.45 8.98
N VAL A 85 -8.60 10.58 8.31
CA VAL A 85 -7.25 10.19 8.75
C VAL A 85 -6.15 11.13 8.24
N GLY A 86 -6.48 12.12 7.42
CA GLY A 86 -5.51 13.07 6.87
C GLY A 86 -4.76 12.54 5.65
N LEU A 87 -5.37 11.65 4.86
CA LEU A 87 -4.85 11.29 3.55
C LEU A 87 -5.03 12.46 2.58
N ALA A 88 -3.93 13.16 2.29
CA ALA A 88 -3.90 14.14 1.22
C ALA A 88 -3.99 13.45 -0.15
N GLU A 89 -4.55 14.14 -1.16
CA GLU A 89 -4.67 13.67 -2.55
C GLU A 89 -3.36 13.08 -3.11
N GLY A 90 -2.23 13.74 -2.84
CA GLY A 90 -0.90 13.24 -3.28
C GLY A 90 -0.51 11.88 -2.66
N THR A 91 -1.08 11.50 -1.52
CA THR A 91 -0.85 10.18 -0.91
C THR A 91 -1.57 9.09 -1.68
N SER A 92 -2.78 9.37 -2.17
CA SER A 92 -3.55 8.42 -3.00
C SER A 92 -2.81 8.11 -4.29
N VAL A 93 -2.22 9.14 -4.93
CA VAL A 93 -1.37 8.98 -6.12
C VAL A 93 -0.13 8.14 -5.79
N ALA A 94 0.59 8.48 -4.71
CA ALA A 94 1.78 7.73 -4.31
C ALA A 94 1.47 6.26 -3.96
N LEU A 95 0.32 5.98 -3.34
CA LEU A 95 -0.14 4.62 -3.06
C LEU A 95 -0.45 3.85 -4.34
N PHE A 96 -1.14 4.50 -5.29
CA PHE A 96 -1.42 3.92 -6.59
C PHE A 96 -0.11 3.57 -7.31
N ASP A 97 0.84 4.50 -7.37
CA ASP A 97 2.14 4.28 -8.02
C ASP A 97 2.91 3.14 -7.36
N LEU A 98 2.93 3.09 -6.02
CA LEU A 98 3.58 2.02 -5.27
C LEU A 98 3.00 0.64 -5.59
N VAL A 99 1.67 0.51 -5.63
CA VAL A 99 1.00 -0.76 -5.96
C VAL A 99 1.17 -1.10 -7.43
N ALA A 100 1.07 -0.12 -8.33
CA ALA A 100 1.25 -0.32 -9.76
C ALA A 100 2.68 -0.75 -10.09
N GLU A 101 3.69 -0.17 -9.45
CA GLU A 101 5.08 -0.56 -9.59
C GLU A 101 5.32 -1.99 -9.07
N PHE A 102 4.72 -2.34 -7.93
CA PHE A 102 4.78 -3.70 -7.39
C PHE A 102 4.17 -4.75 -8.34
N LEU A 103 3.03 -4.44 -8.96
CA LEU A 103 2.35 -5.38 -9.87
C LEU A 103 2.94 -5.39 -11.29
N ARG A 104 3.68 -4.34 -11.69
CA ARG A 104 4.29 -4.21 -13.01
C ARG A 104 5.08 -5.44 -13.47
N PRO A 105 6.01 -6.04 -12.70
CA PRO A 105 6.74 -7.24 -13.12
C PRO A 105 5.80 -8.42 -13.39
N VAL A 106 4.80 -8.64 -12.51
CA VAL A 106 3.80 -9.71 -12.65
C VAL A 106 3.02 -9.56 -13.96
N PHE A 107 2.56 -8.35 -14.27
CA PHE A 107 1.87 -8.09 -15.53
C PHE A 107 2.78 -8.17 -16.75
N LYS A 108 4.01 -7.66 -16.68
CA LYS A 108 4.95 -7.67 -17.82
C LYS A 108 5.34 -9.08 -18.23
N GLU A 109 5.57 -9.95 -17.26
CA GLU A 109 5.94 -11.34 -17.49
C GLU A 109 4.80 -12.09 -18.20
N TRP A 110 3.55 -11.76 -17.88
CA TRP A 110 2.39 -12.57 -18.25
C TRP A 110 1.44 -11.90 -19.27
N TRP A 111 1.73 -10.67 -19.70
CA TRP A 111 0.99 -9.97 -20.76
C TRP A 111 0.92 -10.77 -22.09
N GLY A 112 1.91 -11.63 -22.33
CA GLY A 112 1.95 -12.54 -23.48
C GLY A 112 0.99 -13.73 -23.40
N SER A 113 0.72 -14.27 -22.19
CA SER A 113 -0.14 -15.45 -22.01
C SER A 113 -1.64 -15.12 -22.03
N ILE A 114 -2.02 -13.90 -21.63
CA ILE A 114 -3.41 -13.40 -21.69
C ILE A 114 -3.95 -13.41 -23.13
N ARG A 115 -3.08 -13.24 -24.14
CA ARG A 115 -3.48 -13.25 -25.56
C ARG A 115 -3.79 -14.65 -26.11
N VAL A 116 -3.37 -15.72 -25.44
CA VAL A 116 -3.51 -17.10 -25.95
C VAL A 116 -4.74 -17.82 -25.36
N GLY A 117 -5.33 -17.30 -24.27
CA GLY A 117 -6.53 -17.85 -23.63
C GLY A 117 -7.88 -17.40 -24.21
N GLY A 118 -7.89 -16.85 -25.43
CA GLY A 118 -9.13 -16.48 -26.12
C GLY A 118 -9.83 -17.70 -26.70
N VAL A 119 -10.84 -18.21 -25.96
CA VAL A 119 -11.94 -19.10 -26.39
C VAL A 119 -11.57 -20.14 -27.46
N SER A 120 -11.34 -21.38 -27.03
CA SER A 120 -11.59 -22.58 -27.83
C SER A 120 -12.84 -23.28 -27.30
#